data_AF-A0A6G4REP8-F1
#
_entry.id   AF-A0A6G4REP8-F1
#
_cell.length_a   1.000
_cell.length_b   1.000
_cell.length_c   1.000
_cell.angle_alpha   90.00
_cell.angle_beta   90.00
_cell.angle_gamma   90.00
#
_symmetry.space_group_name_H-M   'P 1'
#
loop_
_entity.id
_entity.type
_entity.pdbx_description
1 polymer ?
#
loop_
_entity_poly.entity_id
_entity_poly.type
_entity_poly.pdbx_seq_one_letter_code
_entity_poly.pdbx_strand_id
1 'polypeptide(L)'
;MGDEDDGDKIADITNAADPLSLSREYTLDSSHPLAPIPEAEPDVIENEYNIDLTQSDPQKYVPPASVTEPGQAAFVRLATDARDELHESLKLRESTRAVEYVLSLLEQWKKSSDPSYPAPQELERIYRTTFGLETSIRTRPNGPRPPAGPFTSETMGVVQSLYHVTQGLLRVQNGGRITVYRGVRNRTAAELFAQTLDEPERNYFKIDADTVLNATPSKAPAVDIGSNIVFSFCIPTTEIMMAVDQLRTGSTPYSDEYHLRGGKVILDERSVVYTLQNDDMWVPLTRLVAEAINSNQQSERVHDQLFRLVNLAYEKDVQPGTKTGARRLERWVEILRQQALYSRTKRRLARQLVESITDPVSGSAHSLEESTAKE
;
A
#
# COMPACT_ATOMS: atom_id res chain seq x y z
N MET A 1 -41.34 18.18 28.26
CA MET A 1 -40.35 18.94 29.06
C MET A 1 -39.39 17.91 29.64
N GLY A 2 -38.19 17.72 29.16
CA GLY A 2 -37.51 18.30 28.00
C GLY A 2 -36.86 17.18 27.20
N ASP A 3 -36.88 17.34 25.88
CA ASP A 3 -36.01 16.63 24.97
C ASP A 3 -34.62 17.26 25.14
N GLU A 4 -33.65 16.49 25.63
CA GLU A 4 -32.25 16.88 25.58
C GLU A 4 -31.64 16.31 24.30
N ASP A 5 -31.34 17.28 23.45
CA ASP A 5 -30.67 17.25 22.17
C ASP A 5 -29.22 16.77 22.37
N ASP A 6 -28.97 15.49 22.10
CA ASP A 6 -27.60 14.94 22.01
C ASP A 6 -26.99 15.40 20.68
N GLY A 7 -26.59 16.68 20.68
CA GLY A 7 -25.92 17.34 19.59
C GLY A 7 -24.63 16.62 19.19
N ASP A 8 -24.53 16.40 17.88
CA ASP A 8 -23.37 16.02 17.10
C ASP A 8 -22.03 16.44 17.74
N LYS A 9 -21.34 15.46 18.30
CA LYS A 9 -19.87 15.49 18.38
C LYS A 9 -19.35 14.68 17.20
N ILE A 10 -19.39 15.28 16.02
CA ILE A 10 -18.48 14.90 14.94
C ILE A 10 -17.09 15.17 15.50
N ALA A 11 -16.39 14.10 15.88
CA ALA A 11 -15.00 14.18 16.28
C ALA A 11 -14.24 14.93 15.18
N ASP A 12 -13.46 15.94 15.54
CA ASP A 12 -12.50 16.61 14.67
C ASP A 12 -11.70 15.55 13.90
N ILE A 13 -12.10 15.27 12.66
CA ILE A 13 -11.33 14.50 11.67
C ILE A 13 -10.29 15.45 11.05
N THR A 14 -9.70 16.32 11.86
CA THR A 14 -8.49 17.04 11.46
C THR A 14 -7.34 16.11 11.71
N ASN A 15 -6.66 15.72 10.64
CA ASN A 15 -5.33 15.10 10.65
C ASN A 15 -4.42 15.91 11.59
N ALA A 16 -4.38 15.55 12.88
CA ALA A 16 -3.35 16.04 13.78
C ALA A 16 -2.04 15.59 13.16
N ALA A 17 -1.28 16.57 12.66
CA ALA A 17 -0.02 16.35 11.96
C ALA A 17 0.84 15.43 12.84
N ASP A 18 0.97 14.18 12.40
CA ASP A 18 1.86 13.21 13.03
C ASP A 18 3.25 13.85 13.05
N PRO A 19 3.94 14.01 14.19
CA PRO A 19 5.28 14.58 14.23
C PRO A 19 6.30 13.80 13.37
N LEU A 20 5.93 12.60 12.89
CA LEU A 20 6.65 11.83 11.88
C LEU A 20 6.34 12.23 10.41
N SER A 21 5.42 13.17 10.17
CA SER A 21 4.97 13.66 8.85
C SER A 21 5.87 14.74 8.25
N LEU A 22 7.03 15.02 8.85
CA LEU A 22 8.04 15.90 8.27
C LEU A 22 8.44 15.36 6.89
N SER A 23 8.03 16.10 5.85
CA SER A 23 8.28 15.94 4.41
C SER A 23 9.23 14.79 4.04
N ARG A 24 8.68 13.58 3.93
CA ARG A 24 9.38 12.43 3.39
C ARG A 24 9.21 12.48 1.88
N GLU A 25 10.23 12.97 1.20
CA GLU A 25 10.16 13.22 -0.24
C GLU A 25 10.01 11.91 -1.00
N TYR A 26 8.86 11.78 -1.65
CA TYR A 26 8.65 10.84 -2.73
C TYR A 26 9.30 11.39 -3.99
N THR A 27 10.18 10.60 -4.60
CA THR A 27 10.69 10.89 -5.93
C THR A 27 10.29 9.76 -6.84
N LEU A 28 9.45 10.08 -7.83
CA LEU A 28 9.22 9.21 -8.96
C LEU A 28 10.37 9.40 -9.95
N ASP A 29 11.14 8.33 -10.19
CA ASP A 29 12.18 8.30 -11.21
C ASP A 29 11.52 8.11 -12.59
N SER A 30 10.72 9.10 -13.01
CA SER A 30 10.10 9.12 -14.33
C SER A 30 10.60 10.30 -15.14
N SER A 31 11.11 10.02 -16.34
CA SER A 31 11.47 11.02 -17.35
C SER A 31 10.26 11.70 -17.99
N HIS A 32 9.03 11.27 -17.66
CA HIS A 32 7.81 11.74 -18.29
C HIS A 32 6.75 12.04 -17.21
N PRO A 33 6.26 13.28 -17.08
CA PRO A 33 5.08 13.56 -16.25
C PRO A 33 3.87 12.78 -16.79
N LEU A 34 2.80 12.66 -15.99
CA LEU A 34 1.51 12.22 -16.53
C LEU A 34 1.22 13.01 -17.81
N ALA A 35 0.66 12.36 -18.84
CA ALA A 35 0.17 13.07 -20.01
C ALA A 35 -0.66 14.27 -19.53
N PRO A 36 -0.44 15.49 -20.05
CA PRO A 36 -1.03 16.69 -19.50
C PRO A 36 -2.56 16.60 -19.63
N ILE A 37 -3.22 16.25 -18.53
CA ILE A 37 -4.66 16.38 -18.38
C ILE A 37 -4.87 17.71 -17.66
N PRO A 38 -5.47 18.72 -18.30
CA PRO A 38 -5.64 20.03 -17.72
C PRO A 38 -6.34 19.95 -16.37
N GLU A 39 -5.74 20.44 -15.30
CA GLU A 39 -6.44 20.52 -14.02
C GLU A 39 -7.49 21.64 -14.11
N ALA A 40 -8.69 21.36 -13.59
CA ALA A 40 -9.78 22.33 -13.50
C ALA A 40 -9.95 22.77 -12.05
N GLU A 41 -10.38 24.02 -11.85
CA GLU A 41 -10.73 24.51 -10.52
C GLU A 41 -11.96 23.77 -9.98
N PRO A 42 -12.08 23.61 -8.64
CA PRO A 42 -13.19 22.85 -8.04
C PRO A 42 -14.58 23.32 -8.49
N ASP A 43 -14.80 24.63 -8.60
CA ASP A 43 -16.07 25.23 -9.05
C ASP A 43 -16.40 24.87 -10.51
N VAL A 44 -15.38 24.76 -11.37
CA VAL A 44 -15.56 24.29 -12.75
C VAL A 44 -16.03 22.84 -12.76
N ILE A 45 -15.41 21.99 -11.93
CA ILE A 45 -15.76 20.56 -11.81
C ILE A 45 -17.18 20.40 -11.26
N GLU A 46 -17.53 21.12 -10.19
CA GLU A 46 -18.87 21.10 -9.60
C GLU A 46 -19.95 21.44 -10.62
N ASN A 47 -19.75 22.51 -11.39
CA ASN A 47 -20.66 22.90 -12.46
C ASN A 47 -20.70 21.89 -13.61
N GLU A 48 -19.56 21.30 -13.95
CA GLU A 48 -19.42 20.39 -15.09
C GLU A 48 -20.09 19.03 -14.86
N TYR A 49 -20.04 18.52 -13.62
CA TYR A 49 -20.61 17.23 -13.23
C TYR A 49 -21.89 17.37 -12.42
N ASN A 50 -22.35 18.60 -12.15
CA ASN A 50 -23.51 18.90 -11.30
C ASN A 50 -23.40 18.14 -9.96
N ILE A 51 -22.30 18.38 -9.24
CA ILE A 51 -22.02 17.79 -7.92
C ILE A 51 -21.53 18.88 -6.98
N ASP A 52 -21.66 18.66 -5.68
CA ASP A 52 -21.05 19.49 -4.63
C ASP A 52 -19.88 18.71 -4.02
N LEU A 53 -18.64 19.16 -4.27
CA LEU A 53 -17.44 18.49 -3.77
C LEU A 53 -17.22 18.70 -2.28
N THR A 54 -17.93 19.63 -1.66
CA THR A 54 -17.87 19.91 -0.22
C THR A 54 -18.78 19.00 0.60
N GLN A 55 -19.78 18.39 -0.04
CA GLN A 55 -20.67 17.42 0.60
C GLN A 55 -20.02 16.05 0.69
N SER A 56 -19.88 15.55 1.91
CA SER A 56 -19.24 14.27 2.17
C SER A 56 -19.96 13.43 3.22
N ASP A 57 -20.01 12.13 3.00
CA ASP A 57 -20.48 11.16 3.99
C ASP A 57 -19.29 10.59 4.78
N PRO A 58 -19.39 10.45 6.11
CA PRO A 58 -18.40 9.70 6.88
C PRO A 58 -18.51 8.21 6.53
N GLN A 59 -17.36 7.56 6.38
CA GLN A 59 -17.26 6.13 6.09
C GLN A 59 -16.27 5.47 7.02
N LYS A 60 -16.64 4.26 7.49
CA LYS A 60 -15.74 3.43 8.29
C LYS A 60 -14.92 2.52 7.38
N TYR A 61 -13.66 2.30 7.76
CA TYR A 61 -12.84 1.25 7.20
C TYR A 61 -13.53 -0.11 7.35
N VAL A 62 -13.59 -0.87 6.26
CA VAL A 62 -14.12 -2.23 6.25
C VAL A 62 -13.01 -3.17 5.78
N PRO A 63 -12.42 -3.95 6.70
CA PRO A 63 -11.29 -4.80 6.38
C PRO A 63 -11.67 -5.98 5.47
N PRO A 64 -10.71 -6.55 4.73
CA PRO A 64 -10.89 -7.85 4.09
C PRO A 64 -11.23 -8.93 5.12
N ALA A 65 -12.03 -9.93 4.72
CA ALA A 65 -12.46 -11.02 5.61
C ALA A 65 -11.30 -11.85 6.21
N SER A 66 -10.11 -11.79 5.64
CA SER A 66 -8.91 -12.46 6.13
C SER A 66 -8.26 -11.76 7.35
N VAL A 67 -8.68 -10.54 7.69
CA VAL A 67 -8.13 -9.77 8.80
C VAL A 67 -8.93 -10.07 10.06
N THR A 68 -8.29 -10.69 11.05
CA THR A 68 -8.96 -11.14 12.28
C THR A 68 -9.08 -10.06 13.35
N GLU A 69 -8.14 -9.11 13.39
CA GLU A 69 -8.09 -8.01 14.37
C GLU A 69 -7.84 -6.69 13.64
N PRO A 70 -8.86 -6.14 12.96
CA PRO A 70 -8.68 -4.97 12.13
C PRO A 70 -8.43 -3.71 12.95
N GLY A 71 -7.54 -2.84 12.44
CA GLY A 71 -7.41 -1.49 12.96
C GLY A 71 -8.68 -0.67 12.75
N GLN A 72 -8.83 0.41 13.52
CA GLN A 72 -9.93 1.35 13.33
C GLN A 72 -9.46 2.52 12.46
N ALA A 73 -10.24 2.84 11.44
CA ALA A 73 -10.09 4.06 10.66
C ALA A 73 -11.44 4.54 10.16
N ALA A 74 -11.56 5.85 10.00
CA ALA A 74 -12.68 6.51 9.35
C ALA A 74 -12.13 7.48 8.32
N PHE A 75 -12.87 7.67 7.24
CA PHE A 75 -12.53 8.59 6.16
C PHE A 75 -13.81 9.23 5.63
N VAL A 76 -13.66 10.21 4.75
CA VAL A 76 -14.78 10.89 4.10
C VAL A 76 -14.85 10.49 2.64
N ARG A 77 -16.06 10.34 2.12
CA ARG A 77 -16.33 10.08 0.70
C ARG A 77 -17.31 11.12 0.20
N LEU A 78 -17.38 11.35 -1.11
CA LEU A 78 -18.39 12.22 -1.69
C LEU A 78 -19.80 11.84 -1.19
N ALA A 79 -20.72 12.77 -0.98
CA ALA A 79 -22.06 12.40 -0.51
C ALA A 79 -22.75 11.40 -1.47
N THR A 80 -23.67 10.59 -0.95
CA THR A 80 -24.36 9.56 -1.76
C THR A 80 -25.10 10.18 -2.94
N ASP A 81 -25.86 11.24 -2.71
CA ASP A 81 -26.58 11.96 -3.77
C ASP A 81 -25.61 12.51 -4.82
N ALA A 82 -24.51 13.13 -4.39
CA ALA A 82 -23.47 13.65 -5.29
C ALA A 82 -22.75 12.55 -6.09
N ARG A 83 -22.58 11.34 -5.55
CA ARG A 83 -22.06 10.21 -6.33
C ARG A 83 -23.04 9.70 -7.38
N ASP A 84 -24.33 9.67 -7.04
CA ASP A 84 -25.37 9.26 -7.99
C ASP A 84 -25.47 10.29 -9.12
N GLU A 85 -25.42 11.59 -8.80
CA GLU A 85 -25.32 12.68 -9.77
C GLU A 85 -24.06 12.59 -10.64
N LEU A 86 -22.89 12.33 -10.03
CA LEU A 86 -21.65 12.10 -10.78
C LEU A 86 -21.82 10.96 -11.80
N HIS A 87 -22.43 9.85 -11.38
CA HIS A 87 -22.64 8.69 -12.26
C HIS A 87 -23.56 9.03 -13.44
N GLU A 88 -24.66 9.75 -13.21
CA GLU A 88 -25.55 10.17 -14.28
C GLU A 88 -24.87 11.20 -15.21
N SER A 89 -24.14 12.17 -14.66
CA SER A 89 -23.35 13.13 -15.44
C SER A 89 -22.28 12.46 -16.30
N LEU A 90 -21.58 11.44 -15.79
CA LEU A 90 -20.64 10.64 -16.58
C LEU A 90 -21.35 9.95 -17.75
N LYS A 91 -22.55 9.37 -17.56
CA LYS A 91 -23.32 8.72 -18.63
C LYS A 91 -23.86 9.69 -19.69
N LEU A 92 -24.06 10.96 -19.34
CA LEU A 92 -24.49 12.00 -20.28
C LEU A 92 -23.33 12.50 -21.14
N ARG A 93 -22.14 12.56 -20.56
CA ARG A 93 -20.93 13.10 -21.20
C ARG A 93 -20.19 12.04 -22.02
N GLU A 94 -20.13 10.83 -21.48
CA GLU A 94 -19.47 9.66 -22.06
C GLU A 94 -20.51 8.62 -22.47
N SER A 95 -20.11 7.56 -23.18
CA SER A 95 -21.05 6.50 -23.51
C SER A 95 -21.44 5.72 -22.24
N THR A 96 -22.75 5.48 -22.03
CA THR A 96 -23.25 4.69 -20.89
C THR A 96 -22.52 3.35 -20.77
N ARG A 97 -22.25 2.70 -21.90
CA ARG A 97 -21.51 1.45 -21.97
C ARG A 97 -20.07 1.59 -21.45
N ALA A 98 -19.36 2.67 -21.81
CA ALA A 98 -18.00 2.90 -21.32
C ALA A 98 -17.99 3.18 -19.81
N VAL A 99 -18.94 3.98 -19.31
CA VAL A 99 -19.09 4.29 -17.88
C VAL A 99 -19.34 3.01 -17.09
N GLU A 100 -20.36 2.23 -17.46
CA GLU A 100 -20.68 0.96 -16.80
C GLU A 100 -19.51 -0.02 -16.84
N TYR A 101 -18.77 -0.05 -17.95
CA TYR A 101 -17.59 -0.90 -18.09
C TYR A 101 -16.48 -0.52 -17.12
N VAL A 102 -16.07 0.76 -17.08
CA VAL A 102 -15.02 1.25 -16.17
C VAL A 102 -15.42 1.05 -14.71
N LEU A 103 -16.66 1.38 -14.35
CA LEU A 103 -17.16 1.15 -12.98
C LEU A 103 -17.17 -0.34 -12.64
N SER A 104 -17.54 -1.22 -13.58
CA SER A 104 -17.48 -2.67 -13.36
C SER A 104 -16.05 -3.18 -13.14
N LEU A 105 -15.04 -2.57 -13.77
CA LEU A 105 -13.64 -2.91 -13.57
C LEU A 105 -13.15 -2.45 -12.19
N LEU A 106 -13.56 -1.26 -11.74
CA LEU A 106 -13.28 -0.76 -10.38
C LEU A 106 -13.92 -1.66 -9.31
N GLU A 107 -15.18 -2.07 -9.51
CA GLU A 107 -15.86 -3.01 -8.62
C GLU A 107 -15.12 -4.36 -8.53
N GLN A 108 -14.67 -4.88 -9.67
CA GLN A 108 -13.90 -6.12 -9.72
C GLN A 108 -12.51 -5.97 -9.08
N TRP A 109 -11.86 -4.82 -9.27
CA TRP A 109 -10.59 -4.49 -8.62
C TRP A 109 -10.71 -4.53 -7.10
N LYS A 110 -11.78 -3.95 -6.54
CA LYS A 110 -12.03 -3.95 -5.09
C LYS A 110 -12.30 -5.35 -4.53
N LYS A 111 -12.88 -6.25 -5.33
CA LYS A 111 -13.02 -7.67 -4.95
C LYS A 111 -11.67 -8.37 -4.96
N SER A 112 -10.85 -8.12 -5.97
CA SER A 112 -9.50 -8.66 -6.06
C SER A 112 -8.65 -7.85 -7.05
N SER A 113 -7.54 -7.31 -6.56
CA SER A 113 -6.52 -6.68 -7.40
C SER A 113 -5.47 -7.69 -7.91
N ASP A 114 -5.76 -8.99 -7.76
CA ASP A 114 -4.89 -10.08 -8.20
C ASP A 114 -4.93 -10.23 -9.74
N PRO A 115 -3.76 -10.23 -10.42
CA PRO A 115 -3.68 -10.42 -11.87
C PRO A 115 -4.12 -11.81 -12.36
N SER A 116 -4.48 -12.74 -11.47
CA SER A 116 -5.18 -13.98 -11.83
C SER A 116 -6.57 -13.70 -12.42
N TYR A 117 -7.13 -12.51 -12.16
CA TYR A 117 -8.37 -12.03 -12.77
C TYR A 117 -8.05 -11.02 -13.89
N PRO A 118 -8.80 -11.01 -15.01
CA PRO A 118 -8.54 -10.07 -16.11
C PRO A 118 -8.80 -8.60 -15.78
N ALA A 119 -9.74 -8.30 -14.88
CA ALA A 119 -10.20 -6.93 -14.64
C ALA A 119 -9.10 -5.98 -14.11
N PRO A 120 -8.25 -6.37 -13.15
CA PRO A 120 -7.11 -5.55 -12.76
C PRO A 120 -6.16 -5.21 -13.92
N GLN A 121 -5.82 -6.19 -14.75
CA GLN A 121 -4.93 -5.95 -15.88
C GLN A 121 -5.58 -5.01 -16.90
N GLU A 122 -6.88 -5.14 -17.12
CA GLU A 122 -7.63 -4.29 -18.02
C GLU A 122 -7.70 -2.84 -17.54
N LEU A 123 -7.96 -2.62 -16.24
CA LEU A 123 -7.97 -1.28 -15.66
C LEU A 123 -6.58 -0.62 -15.73
N GLU A 124 -5.52 -1.36 -15.41
CA GLU A 124 -4.15 -0.86 -15.59
C GLU A 124 -3.85 -0.51 -17.04
N ARG A 125 -4.34 -1.31 -17.99
CA ARG A 125 -4.20 -1.04 -19.42
C ARG A 125 -4.90 0.27 -19.82
N ILE A 126 -6.08 0.55 -19.28
CA ILE A 126 -6.80 1.82 -19.48
C ILE A 126 -5.98 2.99 -18.91
N TYR A 127 -5.54 2.89 -17.66
CA TYR A 127 -4.74 3.94 -17.03
C TYR A 127 -3.44 4.20 -17.79
N ARG A 128 -2.72 3.14 -18.15
CA ARG A 128 -1.48 3.24 -18.91
C ARG A 128 -1.68 4.06 -20.19
N THR A 129 -2.74 3.76 -20.93
CA THR A 129 -3.04 4.42 -22.20
C THR A 129 -3.51 5.86 -21.97
N THR A 130 -4.42 6.07 -21.00
CA THR A 130 -5.03 7.38 -20.70
C THR A 130 -4.00 8.39 -20.21
N PHE A 131 -3.07 7.95 -19.36
CA PHE A 131 -2.06 8.82 -18.73
C PHE A 131 -0.69 8.75 -19.40
N GLY A 132 -0.53 8.00 -20.49
CA GLY A 132 0.73 7.87 -21.22
C GLY A 132 1.85 7.20 -20.43
N LEU A 133 1.54 6.19 -19.62
CA LEU A 133 2.51 5.54 -18.73
C LEU A 133 3.37 4.50 -19.48
N GLU A 134 4.68 4.53 -19.24
CA GLU A 134 5.63 3.55 -19.79
C GLU A 134 5.80 2.30 -18.92
N THR A 135 4.99 2.20 -17.86
CA THR A 135 5.03 1.11 -16.89
C THR A 135 4.48 -0.21 -17.44
N SER A 136 4.93 -1.31 -16.86
CA SER A 136 4.36 -2.62 -17.12
C SER A 136 2.97 -2.75 -16.53
N ILE A 137 2.11 -3.52 -17.19
CA ILE A 137 0.84 -3.99 -16.63
C ILE A 137 1.17 -5.24 -15.83
N ARG A 138 0.60 -5.36 -14.63
CA ARG A 138 0.84 -6.48 -13.74
C ARG A 138 0.51 -7.80 -14.42
N THR A 139 1.40 -8.77 -14.29
CA THR A 139 1.20 -10.13 -14.80
C THR A 139 1.54 -11.17 -13.75
N ARG A 140 0.98 -12.37 -13.89
CA ARG A 140 1.42 -13.57 -13.16
C ARG A 140 1.96 -14.58 -14.16
N PRO A 141 3.00 -15.36 -13.82
CA PRO A 141 3.54 -16.39 -14.71
C PRO A 141 2.48 -17.37 -15.26
N ASN A 142 1.45 -17.66 -14.47
CA ASN A 142 0.33 -18.55 -14.82
C ASN A 142 -1.02 -17.81 -14.90
N GLY A 143 -1.02 -16.48 -14.94
CA GLY A 143 -2.24 -15.68 -15.03
C GLY A 143 -2.77 -15.58 -16.46
N PRO A 144 -4.02 -15.10 -16.64
CA PRO A 144 -4.47 -14.69 -17.96
C PRO A 144 -3.51 -13.64 -18.52
N ARG A 145 -3.33 -13.67 -19.85
CA ARG A 145 -2.65 -12.57 -20.52
C ARG A 145 -3.51 -11.32 -20.39
N PRO A 146 -2.90 -10.13 -20.22
CA PRO A 146 -3.63 -8.88 -20.32
C PRO A 146 -4.46 -8.88 -21.61
N PRO A 147 -5.71 -8.39 -21.57
CA PRO A 147 -6.56 -8.42 -22.75
C PRO A 147 -5.88 -7.74 -23.94
N ALA A 148 -5.99 -8.36 -25.12
CA ALA A 148 -5.50 -7.79 -26.37
C ALA A 148 -6.70 -7.22 -27.14
N GLY A 149 -6.69 -5.93 -27.42
CA GLY A 149 -7.76 -5.26 -28.16
C GLY A 149 -7.59 -3.75 -28.18
N PRO A 150 -8.12 -3.05 -29.20
CA PRO A 150 -8.07 -1.59 -29.27
C PRO A 150 -8.86 -0.97 -28.12
N PHE A 151 -8.37 0.15 -27.58
CA PHE A 151 -9.13 0.98 -26.66
C PHE A 151 -10.09 1.90 -27.40
N THR A 152 -11.26 2.15 -26.79
CA THR A 152 -12.15 3.20 -27.25
C THR A 152 -11.78 4.51 -26.56
N SER A 153 -11.81 5.61 -27.31
CA SER A 153 -11.66 6.96 -26.77
C SER A 153 -12.63 7.24 -25.62
N GLU A 154 -13.82 6.63 -25.66
CA GLU A 154 -14.86 6.73 -24.63
C GLU A 154 -14.38 6.20 -23.26
N THR A 155 -13.70 5.04 -23.20
CA THR A 155 -13.19 4.52 -21.90
C THR A 155 -12.10 5.40 -21.30
N MET A 156 -11.28 6.05 -22.16
CA MET A 156 -10.29 7.02 -21.71
C MET A 156 -10.97 8.31 -21.22
N GLY A 157 -12.02 8.77 -21.91
CA GLY A 157 -12.82 9.93 -21.49
C GLY A 157 -13.44 9.75 -20.10
N VAL A 158 -13.97 8.56 -19.81
CA VAL A 158 -14.47 8.22 -18.46
C VAL A 158 -13.36 8.32 -17.41
N VAL A 159 -12.18 7.75 -17.68
CA VAL A 159 -11.06 7.81 -16.73
C VAL A 159 -10.52 9.23 -16.56
N GLN A 160 -10.45 10.02 -17.63
CA GLN A 160 -10.09 11.44 -17.56
C GLN A 160 -11.09 12.21 -16.70
N SER A 161 -12.40 12.01 -16.94
CA SER A 161 -13.46 12.64 -16.16
C SER A 161 -13.35 12.31 -14.66
N LEU A 162 -13.17 11.03 -14.33
CA LEU A 162 -12.97 10.59 -12.94
C LEU A 162 -11.67 11.13 -12.33
N TYR A 163 -10.61 11.29 -13.13
CA TYR A 163 -9.38 11.96 -12.69
C TYR A 163 -9.63 13.43 -12.37
N HIS A 164 -10.34 14.19 -13.22
CA HIS A 164 -10.69 15.59 -12.93
C HIS A 164 -11.46 15.70 -11.62
N VAL A 165 -12.47 14.87 -11.42
CA VAL A 165 -13.26 14.85 -10.17
C VAL A 165 -12.40 14.45 -8.97
N THR A 166 -11.50 13.47 -9.13
CA THR A 166 -10.51 13.11 -8.09
C THR A 166 -9.65 14.32 -7.71
N GLN A 167 -9.11 15.07 -8.68
CA GLN A 167 -8.27 16.24 -8.40
C GLN A 167 -9.06 17.37 -7.74
N GLY A 168 -10.29 17.63 -8.18
CA GLY A 168 -11.18 18.59 -7.53
C GLY A 168 -11.44 18.25 -6.06
N LEU A 169 -11.82 16.99 -5.80
CA LEU A 169 -12.07 16.49 -4.45
C LEU A 169 -10.84 16.62 -3.54
N LEU A 170 -9.68 16.17 -4.02
CA LEU A 170 -8.43 16.23 -3.25
C LEU A 170 -7.98 17.67 -2.98
N ARG A 171 -8.22 18.61 -3.90
CA ARG A 171 -7.94 20.04 -3.67
C ARG A 171 -8.79 20.60 -2.53
N VAL A 172 -10.08 20.25 -2.49
CA VAL A 172 -11.00 20.66 -1.42
C VAL A 172 -10.62 20.03 -0.08
N GLN A 173 -10.28 18.74 -0.06
CA GLN A 173 -10.10 17.97 1.18
C GLN A 173 -8.68 17.95 1.73
N ASN A 174 -7.66 17.93 0.85
CA ASN A 174 -6.27 17.62 1.22
C ASN A 174 -5.26 18.67 0.74
N GLY A 175 -5.68 19.62 -0.09
CA GLY A 175 -4.78 20.60 -0.70
C GLY A 175 -3.88 19.97 -1.77
N GLY A 176 -2.62 20.42 -1.85
CA GLY A 176 -1.70 20.01 -2.94
C GLY A 176 -0.85 18.78 -2.65
N ARG A 177 -0.80 18.30 -1.40
CA ARG A 177 0.05 17.17 -1.00
C ARG A 177 -0.63 16.34 0.08
N ILE A 178 -0.36 15.04 0.08
CA ILE A 178 -0.95 14.10 1.02
C ILE A 178 0.06 13.02 1.43
N THR A 179 0.02 12.62 2.70
CA THR A 179 0.73 11.45 3.18
C THR A 179 -0.12 10.21 2.90
N VAL A 180 0.50 9.23 2.26
CA VAL A 180 -0.13 7.95 1.93
C VAL A 180 0.66 6.80 2.53
N TYR A 181 -0.05 5.71 2.74
CA TYR A 181 0.43 4.48 3.32
C TYR A 181 0.13 3.31 2.37
N ARG A 182 1.07 2.36 2.30
CA ARG A 182 0.89 1.13 1.53
C ARG A 182 1.45 -0.05 2.30
N GLY A 183 0.61 -1.03 2.56
CA GLY A 183 1.03 -2.33 3.07
C GLY A 183 1.89 -3.06 2.03
N VAL A 184 3.04 -3.58 2.46
CA VAL A 184 3.97 -4.29 1.59
C VAL A 184 3.69 -5.79 1.67
N ARG A 185 3.57 -6.45 0.52
CA ARG A 185 3.33 -7.90 0.44
C ARG A 185 4.55 -8.70 0.90
N ASN A 186 4.29 -9.88 1.46
CA ASN A 186 5.29 -10.78 2.07
C ASN A 186 6.63 -10.88 1.31
N ARG A 187 6.59 -11.16 0.00
CA ARG A 187 7.82 -11.33 -0.80
C ARG A 187 8.61 -10.03 -0.92
N THR A 188 7.95 -8.93 -1.25
CA THR A 188 8.61 -7.62 -1.33
C THR A 188 9.13 -7.17 0.04
N ALA A 189 8.40 -7.46 1.12
CA ALA A 189 8.86 -7.20 2.48
C ALA A 189 10.14 -7.99 2.82
N ALA A 190 10.21 -9.27 2.45
CA ALA A 190 11.42 -10.09 2.57
C ALA A 190 12.59 -9.54 1.73
N GLU A 191 12.33 -9.12 0.48
CA GLU A 191 13.34 -8.52 -0.40
C GLU A 191 13.91 -7.22 0.16
N LEU A 192 13.06 -6.37 0.76
CA LEU A 192 13.50 -5.14 1.44
C LEU A 192 14.33 -5.43 2.69
N PHE A 193 13.94 -6.45 3.45
CA PHE A 193 14.72 -6.91 4.59
C PHE A 193 16.12 -7.41 4.15
N ALA A 194 16.20 -8.23 3.09
CA ALA A 194 17.46 -8.69 2.54
C ALA A 194 18.35 -7.54 2.05
N GLN A 195 17.78 -6.57 1.32
CA GLN A 195 18.50 -5.35 0.91
C GLN A 195 19.03 -4.56 2.12
N THR A 196 18.25 -4.48 3.19
CA THR A 196 18.65 -3.79 4.43
C THR A 196 19.78 -4.54 5.16
N LEU A 197 19.79 -5.87 5.13
CA LEU A 197 20.90 -6.65 5.65
C LEU A 197 22.19 -6.40 4.87
N ASP A 198 22.10 -6.28 3.55
CA ASP A 198 23.26 -5.99 2.70
C ASP A 198 23.80 -4.58 2.95
N GLU A 199 22.91 -3.61 3.12
CA GLU A 199 23.22 -2.19 3.27
C GLU A 199 22.35 -1.53 4.35
N PRO A 200 22.70 -1.68 5.66
CA PRO A 200 21.87 -1.17 6.75
C PRO A 200 21.88 0.36 6.88
N GLU A 201 22.91 1.02 6.34
CA GLU A 201 23.09 2.49 6.34
C GLU A 201 22.55 3.14 5.06
N ARG A 202 21.71 2.42 4.32
CA ARG A 202 21.04 2.90 3.11
C ARG A 202 20.13 4.09 3.43
N ASN A 203 20.20 5.13 2.58
CA ASN A 203 19.36 6.33 2.68
C ASN A 203 18.12 6.30 1.76
N TYR A 204 17.95 5.28 0.93
CA TYR A 204 16.76 5.17 0.07
C TYR A 204 16.52 3.74 -0.42
N PHE A 205 15.29 3.38 -0.72
CA PHE A 205 14.90 2.15 -1.41
C PHE A 205 14.43 2.46 -2.82
N LYS A 206 14.77 1.59 -3.77
CA LYS A 206 14.26 1.64 -5.15
C LYS A 206 13.22 0.54 -5.30
N ILE A 207 12.00 0.92 -5.60
CA ILE A 207 10.86 0.01 -5.77
C ILE A 207 10.38 0.12 -7.20
N ASP A 208 10.31 -1.01 -7.89
CA ASP A 208 9.62 -1.10 -9.17
C ASP A 208 8.14 -1.42 -8.91
N ALA A 209 7.25 -0.52 -9.33
CA ALA A 209 5.81 -0.74 -9.31
C ALA A 209 5.28 -0.91 -10.74
N ASP A 210 4.26 -1.76 -10.88
CA ASP A 210 3.43 -1.84 -12.09
C ASP A 210 2.68 -0.52 -12.32
N THR A 211 1.78 -0.48 -13.29
CA THR A 211 1.08 0.76 -13.69
C THR A 211 0.31 1.43 -12.56
N VAL A 212 -0.28 0.64 -11.65
CA VAL A 212 -1.00 1.17 -10.48
C VAL A 212 -0.32 0.78 -9.18
N LEU A 213 -0.04 1.78 -8.35
CA LEU A 213 0.37 1.61 -6.98
C LEU A 213 -0.79 1.97 -6.04
N ASN A 214 -1.46 0.97 -5.50
CA ASN A 214 -2.51 1.15 -4.49
C ASN A 214 -1.95 1.70 -3.18
N ALA A 215 -2.54 2.77 -2.67
CA ALA A 215 -2.21 3.34 -1.38
C ALA A 215 -3.49 3.82 -0.68
N THR A 216 -3.36 4.26 0.57
CA THR A 216 -4.45 4.82 1.36
C THR A 216 -3.89 5.97 2.20
N PRO A 217 -4.64 7.05 2.45
CA PRO A 217 -4.20 8.07 3.40
C PRO A 217 -4.34 7.61 4.87
N SER A 218 -4.93 6.43 5.11
CA SER A 218 -5.11 5.86 6.45
C SER A 218 -4.05 4.81 6.78
N LYS A 219 -3.54 4.82 8.03
CA LYS A 219 -2.57 3.81 8.50
C LYS A 219 -3.16 2.42 8.64
N ALA A 220 -4.35 2.30 9.24
CA ALA A 220 -4.94 1.00 9.60
C ALA A 220 -5.07 0.05 8.40
N PRO A 221 -5.63 0.44 7.24
CA PRO A 221 -5.72 -0.47 6.09
C PRO A 221 -4.35 -0.90 5.57
N ALA A 222 -3.35 -0.03 5.62
CA ALA A 222 -1.99 -0.37 5.18
C ALA A 222 -1.30 -1.36 6.12
N VAL A 223 -1.52 -1.25 7.43
CA VAL A 223 -1.01 -2.20 8.44
C VAL A 223 -1.71 -3.54 8.31
N ASP A 224 -3.04 -3.54 8.24
CA ASP A 224 -3.85 -4.77 8.21
C ASP A 224 -3.59 -5.65 6.99
N ILE A 225 -3.20 -5.04 5.86
CA ILE A 225 -2.89 -5.74 4.61
C ILE A 225 -1.37 -6.00 4.48
N GLY A 226 -0.55 -5.26 5.24
CA GLY A 226 0.90 -5.30 5.16
C GLY A 226 1.53 -6.48 5.89
N SER A 227 2.68 -6.93 5.41
CA SER A 227 3.45 -8.03 5.99
C SER A 227 4.49 -7.52 6.99
N ASN A 228 4.01 -6.75 7.98
CA ASN A 228 4.82 -6.01 8.97
C ASN A 228 5.72 -4.90 8.41
N ILE A 229 5.64 -4.63 7.10
CA ILE A 229 6.31 -3.51 6.45
C ILE A 229 5.27 -2.66 5.76
N VAL A 230 5.35 -1.35 6.00
CA VAL A 230 4.49 -0.33 5.41
C VAL A 230 5.36 0.74 4.78
N PHE A 231 5.00 1.16 3.56
CA PHE A 231 5.52 2.39 3.00
C PHE A 231 4.70 3.58 3.53
N SER A 232 5.37 4.65 3.94
CA SER A 232 4.75 5.89 4.41
C SER A 232 5.49 7.09 3.84
N PHE A 233 4.88 7.77 2.87
CA PHE A 233 5.52 8.83 2.10
C PHE A 233 4.52 9.92 1.69
N CYS A 234 5.01 11.12 1.41
CA CYS A 234 4.20 12.27 1.02
C CYS A 234 4.29 12.52 -0.49
N ILE A 235 3.15 12.56 -1.16
CA ILE A 235 3.06 12.77 -2.61
C ILE A 235 2.31 14.06 -2.95
N PRO A 236 2.58 14.68 -4.11
CA PRO A 236 1.62 15.58 -4.74
C PRO A 236 0.30 14.87 -5.01
N THR A 237 -0.83 15.55 -4.83
CA THR A 237 -2.16 14.99 -5.16
C THR A 237 -2.32 14.68 -6.64
N THR A 238 -1.53 15.33 -7.50
CA THR A 238 -1.46 15.07 -8.94
C THR A 238 -0.93 13.68 -9.30
N GLU A 239 -0.26 12.97 -8.36
CA GLU A 239 0.16 11.57 -8.57
C GLU A 239 -0.98 10.56 -8.31
N ILE A 240 -2.13 11.02 -7.79
CA ILE A 240 -3.32 10.20 -7.55
C ILE A 240 -4.16 10.18 -8.83
N MET A 241 -4.16 9.04 -9.52
CA MET A 241 -4.97 8.85 -10.73
C MET A 241 -6.47 8.65 -10.41
N MET A 242 -6.79 8.14 -9.22
CA MET A 242 -8.17 7.87 -8.79
C MET A 242 -8.31 7.80 -7.27
N ALA A 243 -9.29 8.50 -6.71
CA ALA A 243 -9.76 8.31 -5.33
C ALA A 243 -10.92 7.30 -5.28
N VAL A 244 -10.58 6.01 -5.38
CA VAL A 244 -11.54 4.93 -5.69
C VAL A 244 -12.69 4.86 -4.69
N ASP A 245 -12.39 4.73 -3.41
CA ASP A 245 -13.42 4.54 -2.38
C ASP A 245 -14.18 5.83 -2.05
N GLN A 246 -13.67 6.98 -2.49
CA GLN A 246 -14.32 8.28 -2.28
C GLN A 246 -15.35 8.60 -3.37
N LEU A 247 -15.16 8.09 -4.59
CA LEU A 247 -16.03 8.34 -5.75
C LEU A 247 -16.96 7.17 -6.11
N ARG A 248 -16.60 5.94 -5.74
CA ARG A 248 -17.37 4.73 -6.09
C ARG A 248 -18.67 4.60 -5.28
N THR A 249 -19.73 4.12 -5.92
CA THR A 249 -21.04 3.85 -5.30
C THR A 249 -21.15 2.48 -4.62
N GLY A 250 -20.25 1.53 -4.95
CA GLY A 250 -20.23 0.18 -4.40
C GLY A 250 -19.98 0.11 -2.90
N SER A 251 -20.48 -0.97 -2.26
CA SER A 251 -20.72 -1.00 -0.82
C SER A 251 -19.62 -1.58 0.07
N THR A 252 -18.61 -2.30 -0.45
CA THR A 252 -17.46 -2.87 0.30
C THR A 252 -16.39 -3.47 -0.64
N PRO A 253 -15.18 -3.82 -0.17
CA PRO A 253 -14.52 -3.31 1.05
C PRO A 253 -14.11 -1.83 0.86
N TYR A 254 -13.88 -1.15 1.97
CA TYR A 254 -13.44 0.25 1.99
C TYR A 254 -12.12 0.35 2.71
N SER A 255 -11.11 0.90 2.05
CA SER A 255 -9.77 1.13 2.60
C SER A 255 -9.30 2.56 2.38
N ASP A 256 -10.19 3.45 1.95
CA ASP A 256 -9.85 4.78 1.43
C ASP A 256 -8.78 4.67 0.33
N GLU A 257 -9.03 3.79 -0.64
CA GLU A 257 -8.03 3.40 -1.64
C GLU A 257 -7.82 4.48 -2.70
N TYR A 258 -6.55 4.84 -2.89
CA TYR A 258 -6.05 5.64 -3.99
C TYR A 258 -5.28 4.76 -4.99
N HIS A 259 -5.54 4.99 -6.27
CA HIS A 259 -4.68 4.49 -7.33
C HIS A 259 -3.63 5.54 -7.66
N LEU A 260 -2.40 5.32 -7.20
CA LEU A 260 -1.28 6.17 -7.55
C LEU A 260 -0.65 5.70 -8.85
N ARG A 261 -0.05 6.64 -9.56
CA ARG A 261 0.87 6.32 -10.65
C ARG A 261 1.99 5.41 -10.13
N GLY A 262 2.26 4.30 -10.81
CA GLY A 262 3.39 3.45 -10.50
C GLY A 262 4.65 3.75 -11.32
N GLY A 263 5.52 2.75 -11.47
CA GLY A 263 6.86 2.89 -12.03
C GLY A 263 7.96 2.84 -10.97
N LYS A 264 9.12 3.43 -11.28
CA LYS A 264 10.28 3.43 -10.39
C LYS A 264 10.11 4.46 -9.29
N VAL A 265 9.83 3.98 -8.09
CA VAL A 265 9.67 4.81 -6.90
C VAL A 265 10.96 4.78 -6.08
N ILE A 266 11.48 5.96 -5.77
CA ILE A 266 12.57 6.13 -4.81
C ILE A 266 11.95 6.59 -3.50
N LEU A 267 12.11 5.78 -2.45
CA LEU A 267 11.63 6.06 -1.11
C LEU A 267 12.81 6.33 -0.18
N ASP A 268 12.79 7.43 0.57
CA ASP A 268 13.68 7.64 1.71
C ASP A 268 13.61 6.44 2.69
N GLU A 269 14.72 6.10 3.35
CA GLU A 269 14.80 4.97 4.26
C GLU A 269 13.76 5.02 5.39
N ARG A 270 13.41 6.22 5.85
CA ARG A 270 12.40 6.45 6.91
C ARG A 270 10.99 6.19 6.41
N SER A 271 10.80 6.14 5.09
CA SER A 271 9.52 5.83 4.46
C SER A 271 9.27 4.33 4.39
N VAL A 272 10.27 3.47 4.62
CA VAL A 272 10.10 2.01 4.71
C VAL A 272 10.10 1.59 6.17
N VAL A 273 8.90 1.35 6.70
CA VAL A 273 8.66 1.25 8.13
C VAL A 273 8.32 -0.18 8.50
N TYR A 274 8.96 -0.69 9.55
CA TYR A 274 8.51 -1.89 10.25
C TYR A 274 7.43 -1.53 11.28
N THR A 275 6.32 -2.26 11.26
CA THR A 275 5.18 -2.08 12.16
C THR A 275 4.45 -3.40 12.37
N LEU A 276 3.72 -3.54 13.49
CA LEU A 276 2.84 -4.69 13.72
C LEU A 276 1.39 -4.21 13.90
N GLN A 277 0.45 -5.07 13.53
CA GLN A 277 -0.96 -4.92 13.86
C GLN A 277 -1.08 -4.98 15.39
N ASN A 278 -1.56 -3.91 16.04
CA ASN A 278 -1.65 -3.73 17.50
C ASN A 278 -0.36 -3.35 18.25
N ASP A 279 0.70 -2.93 17.55
CA ASP A 279 1.87 -2.39 18.22
C ASP A 279 2.07 -0.91 17.88
N ASP A 280 2.42 -0.09 18.87
CA ASP A 280 2.77 1.32 18.70
C ASP A 280 4.14 1.49 18.00
N MET A 281 4.78 0.39 17.59
CA MET A 281 6.07 0.44 16.94
C MET A 281 5.95 0.88 15.49
N TRP A 282 6.49 2.07 15.23
CA TRP A 282 6.65 2.63 13.89
C TRP A 282 8.11 3.01 13.67
N VAL A 283 8.94 2.06 13.22
CA VAL A 283 10.40 2.23 13.17
C VAL A 283 10.91 2.00 11.74
N PRO A 284 11.82 2.86 11.21
CA PRO A 284 12.47 2.60 9.93
C PRO A 284 13.13 1.21 9.91
N LEU A 285 12.94 0.47 8.82
CA LEU A 285 13.47 -0.88 8.67
C LEU A 285 15.00 -0.94 8.86
N THR A 286 15.71 0.05 8.30
CA THR A 286 17.16 0.22 8.45
C THR A 286 17.58 0.32 9.92
N ARG A 287 16.86 1.14 10.69
CA ARG A 287 17.11 1.33 12.13
C ARG A 287 16.87 0.04 12.91
N LEU A 288 15.76 -0.66 12.67
CA LEU A 288 15.46 -1.94 13.33
C LEU A 288 16.59 -2.97 13.10
N VAL A 289 17.00 -3.12 11.84
CA VAL A 289 18.06 -4.07 11.46
C VAL A 289 19.39 -3.66 12.09
N ALA A 290 19.78 -2.38 11.98
CA ALA A 290 21.02 -1.88 12.56
C ALA A 290 21.07 -2.06 14.09
N GLU A 291 19.98 -1.78 14.80
CA GLU A 291 19.89 -1.97 16.25
C GLU A 291 20.06 -3.44 16.64
N ALA A 292 19.41 -4.36 15.92
CA ALA A 292 19.41 -5.78 16.23
C ALA A 292 20.75 -6.48 15.95
N ILE A 293 21.51 -6.04 14.94
CA ILE A 293 22.77 -6.69 14.52
C ILE A 293 24.04 -6.10 15.17
N ASN A 294 23.97 -4.86 15.68
CA ASN A 294 25.15 -4.14 16.18
C ASN A 294 25.26 -4.07 17.71
N SER A 295 24.18 -4.32 18.47
CA SER A 295 24.17 -4.10 19.92
C SER A 295 23.90 -5.36 20.72
N ASN A 296 24.70 -5.53 21.78
CA ASN A 296 24.57 -6.62 22.75
C ASN A 296 23.63 -6.28 23.93
N GLN A 297 22.94 -5.13 23.88
CA GLN A 297 22.13 -4.61 24.99
C GLN A 297 20.70 -4.28 24.57
N GLN A 298 20.21 -4.87 23.48
CA GLN A 298 18.86 -4.61 23.00
C GLN A 298 17.81 -5.41 23.76
N SER A 299 16.59 -4.87 23.77
CA SER A 299 15.44 -5.57 24.32
C SER A 299 15.12 -6.84 23.52
N GLU A 300 14.56 -7.85 24.20
CA GLU A 300 14.05 -9.08 23.56
C GLU A 300 13.08 -8.75 22.41
N ARG A 301 12.30 -7.68 22.56
CA ARG A 301 11.36 -7.18 21.56
C ARG A 301 12.00 -6.88 20.19
N VAL A 302 13.16 -6.22 20.16
CA VAL A 302 13.87 -5.92 18.90
C VAL A 302 14.33 -7.21 18.22
N HIS A 303 14.80 -8.19 19.00
CA HIS A 303 15.21 -9.48 18.45
C HIS A 303 14.02 -10.32 17.97
N ASP A 304 12.86 -10.23 18.62
CA ASP A 304 11.64 -10.90 18.18
C ASP A 304 11.18 -10.39 16.81
N GLN A 305 11.33 -9.09 16.59
CA GLN A 305 10.98 -8.45 15.33
C GLN A 305 11.92 -8.85 14.21
N LEU A 306 13.24 -8.86 14.48
CA LEU A 306 14.20 -9.39 13.53
C LEU A 306 13.95 -10.87 13.23
N PHE A 307 13.62 -11.67 14.24
CA PHE A 307 13.27 -13.09 14.06
C PHE A 307 12.05 -13.26 13.13
N ARG A 308 11.02 -12.42 13.25
CA ARG A 308 9.86 -12.44 12.35
C ARG A 308 10.25 -12.12 10.90
N LEU A 309 11.15 -11.16 10.69
CA LEU A 309 11.66 -10.82 9.36
C LEU A 309 12.53 -11.94 8.76
N VAL A 310 13.36 -12.60 9.58
CA VAL A 310 14.13 -13.78 9.18
C VAL A 310 13.21 -14.93 8.78
N ASN A 311 12.16 -15.20 9.57
CA ASN A 311 11.17 -16.21 9.24
C ASN A 311 10.42 -15.88 7.94
N LEU A 312 10.04 -14.61 7.74
CA LEU A 312 9.42 -14.15 6.49
C LEU A 312 10.35 -14.34 5.29
N ALA A 313 11.65 -14.04 5.42
CA ALA A 313 12.62 -14.26 4.36
C ALA A 313 12.76 -15.74 4.00
N TYR A 314 12.81 -16.62 5.00
CA TYR A 314 12.80 -18.07 4.81
C TYR A 314 11.52 -18.55 4.08
N GLU A 315 10.34 -18.15 4.55
CA GLU A 315 9.05 -18.53 3.94
C GLU A 315 8.86 -18.05 2.50
N LYS A 316 9.60 -17.02 2.09
CA LYS A 316 9.56 -16.46 0.73
C LYS A 316 10.78 -16.82 -0.11
N ASP A 317 11.68 -17.66 0.40
CA ASP A 317 12.90 -18.09 -0.28
C ASP A 317 13.73 -16.88 -0.75
N VAL A 318 13.92 -15.90 0.14
CA VAL A 318 14.68 -14.68 -0.11
C VAL A 318 15.95 -14.70 0.72
N GLN A 319 17.09 -14.56 0.04
CA GLN A 319 18.42 -14.56 0.63
C GLN A 319 19.03 -13.14 0.58
N PRO A 320 19.94 -12.79 1.51
CA PRO A 320 20.80 -11.62 1.34
C PRO A 320 21.57 -11.71 0.03
N GLY A 321 21.68 -10.60 -0.70
CA GLY A 321 22.39 -10.54 -1.98
C GLY A 321 23.93 -10.55 -1.82
N THR A 322 24.44 -10.30 -0.61
CA THR A 322 25.89 -10.23 -0.35
C THR A 322 26.35 -11.14 0.79
N LYS A 323 27.62 -11.56 0.72
CA LYS A 323 28.29 -12.28 1.82
C LYS A 323 28.32 -11.45 3.12
N THR A 324 28.36 -10.13 3.02
CA THR A 324 28.35 -9.24 4.18
C THR A 324 26.99 -9.25 4.87
N GLY A 325 25.89 -9.23 4.10
CA GLY A 325 24.53 -9.41 4.61
C GLY A 325 24.35 -10.74 5.34
N ALA A 326 24.82 -11.84 4.73
CA ALA A 326 24.80 -13.17 5.36
C ALA A 326 25.55 -13.20 6.72
N ARG A 327 26.78 -12.68 6.77
CA ARG A 327 27.56 -12.62 8.03
C ARG A 327 26.89 -11.81 9.14
N ARG A 328 26.06 -10.81 8.80
CA ARG A 328 25.31 -10.04 9.81
C ARG A 328 24.25 -10.90 10.50
N LEU A 329 23.59 -11.79 9.76
CA LEU A 329 22.65 -12.74 10.34
C LEU A 329 23.36 -13.78 11.21
N GLU A 330 24.48 -14.33 10.75
CA GLU A 330 25.31 -15.24 11.55
C GLU A 330 25.77 -14.59 12.86
N ARG A 331 26.20 -13.32 12.80
CA ARG A 331 26.56 -12.54 13.98
C ARG A 331 25.37 -12.34 14.90
N TRP A 332 24.18 -12.04 14.37
CA TRP A 332 22.98 -11.92 15.19
C TRP A 332 22.64 -13.23 15.93
N VAL A 333 22.81 -14.39 15.30
CA VAL A 333 22.65 -15.69 15.98
C VAL A 333 23.65 -15.85 17.14
N GLU A 334 24.90 -15.41 16.95
CA GLU A 334 25.90 -15.41 18.03
C GLU A 334 25.50 -14.50 19.19
N ILE A 335 24.95 -13.31 18.90
CA ILE A 335 24.43 -12.38 19.90
C ILE A 335 23.32 -13.06 20.73
N LEU A 336 22.36 -13.72 20.07
CA LEU A 336 21.29 -14.46 20.76
C LEU A 336 21.83 -15.58 21.66
N ARG A 337 22.92 -16.23 21.25
CA ARG A 337 23.58 -17.28 22.05
C ARG A 337 24.20 -16.71 23.32
N GLN A 338 24.85 -15.55 23.22
CA GLN A 338 25.55 -14.91 24.33
C GLN A 338 24.61 -14.30 25.37
N GLN A 339 23.52 -13.66 24.95
CA GLN A 339 22.67 -12.89 25.86
C GLN A 339 21.61 -13.71 26.61
N ALA A 340 21.53 -15.02 26.38
CA ALA A 340 20.51 -15.91 26.96
C ALA A 340 19.03 -15.48 26.76
N LEU A 341 18.74 -14.50 25.88
CA LEU A 341 17.41 -13.90 25.67
C LEU A 341 16.34 -14.93 25.27
N TYR A 342 16.72 -15.93 24.49
CA TYR A 342 15.80 -16.95 23.99
C TYR A 342 15.98 -18.30 24.69
N SER A 343 14.89 -19.08 24.68
CA SER A 343 14.96 -20.51 25.01
C SER A 343 15.92 -21.24 24.05
N ARG A 344 16.46 -22.39 24.48
CA ARG A 344 17.33 -23.22 23.63
C ARG A 344 16.65 -23.59 22.30
N THR A 345 15.35 -23.89 22.35
CA THR A 345 14.55 -24.24 21.18
C THR A 345 14.46 -23.09 20.19
N LYS A 346 14.11 -21.87 20.65
CA LYS A 346 13.98 -20.70 19.79
C LYS A 346 15.32 -20.26 19.19
N ARG A 347 16.43 -20.39 19.94
CA ARG A 347 17.78 -20.19 19.39
C ARG A 347 18.13 -21.20 18.30
N ARG A 348 17.79 -22.48 18.49
CA ARG A 348 18.03 -23.51 17.47
C ARG A 348 17.25 -23.22 16.19
N LEU A 349 15.98 -22.82 16.32
CA LEU A 349 15.16 -22.42 15.19
C LEU A 349 15.73 -21.19 14.46
N ALA A 350 16.10 -20.14 15.20
CA ALA A 350 16.72 -18.95 14.60
C ALA A 350 17.97 -19.30 13.80
N ARG A 351 18.83 -20.16 14.35
CA ARG A 351 20.01 -20.67 13.66
C ARG A 351 19.67 -21.43 12.38
N GLN A 352 18.71 -22.35 12.43
CA GLN A 352 18.28 -23.13 11.26
C GLN A 352 17.74 -22.24 10.15
N LEU A 353 16.88 -21.27 10.49
CA LEU A 353 16.35 -20.31 9.52
C LEU A 353 17.46 -19.48 8.87
N VAL A 354 18.42 -18.98 9.67
CA VAL A 354 19.57 -18.24 9.16
C VAL A 354 20.41 -19.11 8.23
N GLU A 355 20.81 -20.32 8.65
CA GLU A 355 21.58 -21.25 7.82
C GLU A 355 20.88 -21.48 6.46
N SER A 356 19.56 -21.71 6.45
CA SER A 356 18.78 -21.91 5.22
C SER A 356 18.75 -20.71 4.27
N ILE A 357 18.76 -19.47 4.78
CA ILE A 357 18.71 -18.26 3.93
C ILE A 357 20.09 -17.67 3.62
N THR A 358 21.15 -18.17 4.26
CA THR A 358 22.54 -17.73 3.99
C THR A 358 23.36 -18.72 3.19
N ASP A 359 23.00 -20.00 3.17
CA ASP A 359 23.67 -21.01 2.34
C ASP A 359 23.03 -21.13 0.95
N PRO A 360 23.79 -20.95 -0.15
CA PRO A 360 23.28 -21.07 -1.52
C PRO A 360 23.00 -22.52 -1.96
N VAL A 361 23.15 -23.50 -1.05
CA VAL A 361 23.02 -24.93 -1.34
C VAL A 361 21.79 -25.50 -0.65
N SER A 362 20.58 -25.11 -1.09
CA SER A 362 19.39 -25.95 -0.93
C SER A 362 18.25 -25.48 -1.83
N GLY A 363 18.29 -25.92 -3.09
CA GLY A 363 17.08 -26.04 -3.91
C GLY A 363 16.19 -27.18 -3.42
N SER A 364 15.81 -27.21 -2.14
CA SER A 364 15.01 -28.29 -1.55
C SER A 364 13.92 -27.72 -0.66
N ALA A 365 12.68 -27.99 -1.06
CA ALA A 365 11.48 -27.85 -0.26
C ALA A 365 11.66 -28.44 1.15
N HIS A 366 11.62 -27.60 2.17
CA HIS A 366 11.42 -28.04 3.54
C HIS A 366 10.17 -27.36 4.12
N SER A 367 9.06 -28.09 4.05
CA SER A 367 7.97 -27.95 5.01
C SER A 367 8.54 -28.16 6.41
N LEU A 368 8.57 -27.10 7.21
CA LEU A 368 8.63 -27.22 8.66
C LEU A 368 7.30 -27.85 9.10
N GLU A 369 7.23 -29.19 9.07
CA GLU A 369 6.12 -29.91 9.67
C GLU A 369 6.06 -29.61 11.18
N GLU A 370 4.84 -29.37 11.63
CA GLU A 370 4.43 -29.09 12.99
C GLU A 370 5.02 -30.11 13.98
N SER A 371 5.95 -29.64 14.82
CA SER A 371 6.35 -30.33 16.04
C SER A 371 5.77 -29.60 17.26
N THR A 372 4.45 -29.54 17.31
CA THR A 372 3.68 -29.27 18.53
C THR A 372 2.43 -30.14 18.52
N ALA A 373 2.56 -31.41 18.91
CA ALA A 373 1.54 -32.18 19.62
C ALA A 373 2.02 -33.61 19.91
N LYS A 374 2.54 -33.84 21.12
CA LYS A 374 1.96 -34.74 22.14
C LYS A 374 3.02 -35.13 23.18
N GLU A 375 2.47 -35.33 24.38
CA GLU A 375 3.05 -35.78 25.65
C GLU A 375 4.06 -36.92 25.54
#